data_AF-A0A4R8GXT6-F1
#
_entry.id   AF-A0A4R8GXT6-F1
#
_cell.length_a   1.000
_cell.length_b   1.000
_cell.length_c   1.000
_cell.angle_alpha   90.00
_cell.angle_beta   90.00
_cell.angle_gamma   90.00
#
_symmetry.space_group_name_H-M   'P 1'
#
loop_
_entity.id
_entity.type
_entity.pdbx_description
1 polymer ?
#
loop_
_entity_poly.entity_id
_entity_poly.type
_entity_poly.pdbx_seq_one_letter_code
_entity_poly.pdbx_strand_id
1 'polypeptide(L)'
;MNTSGYTITKKQRTDTKQILVTTAIILILSAIFIPIFLLSPFQAQFYRPEGTWVFEAPKDAYVTFSIALASMGIFILAGVWLHSAEKFGRIAKFITGACFFFSLAAVILSFDYYHYIDKNGVHFNTLFSLKEKHYDWPEIKQARQTVINKMGVMSDGELIFTFKDGSTYAYPLNTNIRNARIATYYELEEHGVELIRETE
;
A
#
# COMPACT_ATOMS: atom_id res chain seq x y z
N MET A 1 45.09 37.17 -42.17
CA MET A 1 43.70 36.64 -42.22
C MET A 1 43.53 35.68 -41.07
N ASN A 2 42.81 36.08 -40.01
CA ASN A 2 42.52 35.23 -38.86
C ASN A 2 41.17 34.55 -39.09
N THR A 3 41.18 33.26 -39.46
CA THR A 3 39.97 32.44 -39.46
C THR A 3 39.76 31.93 -38.03
N SER A 4 38.89 32.63 -37.29
CA SER A 4 38.39 32.18 -35.99
C SER A 4 37.53 30.93 -36.21
N GLY A 5 38.10 29.77 -35.86
CA GLY A 5 37.38 28.50 -35.85
C GLY A 5 36.52 28.43 -34.60
N TYR A 6 35.23 28.74 -34.71
CA TYR A 6 34.28 28.45 -33.65
C TYR A 6 34.00 26.95 -33.63
N THR A 7 34.49 26.26 -32.60
CA THR A 7 34.15 24.87 -32.33
C THR A 7 32.69 24.81 -31.87
N ILE A 8 31.80 24.34 -32.74
CA ILE A 8 30.42 24.02 -32.34
C ILE A 8 30.50 22.84 -31.36
N THR A 9 30.38 23.11 -30.06
CA THR A 9 30.21 22.07 -29.04
C THR A 9 28.91 21.32 -29.33
N LYS A 10 29.03 20.15 -29.94
CA LYS A 10 27.93 19.23 -30.23
C LYS A 10 27.23 18.90 -28.91
N LYS A 11 25.96 19.31 -28.77
CA LYS A 11 25.11 19.01 -27.60
C LYS A 11 25.20 17.52 -27.29
N GLN A 12 25.83 17.17 -26.17
CA GLN A 12 26.04 15.80 -25.72
C GLN A 12 24.65 15.17 -25.51
N ARG A 13 24.24 14.26 -26.40
CA ARG A 13 22.99 13.52 -26.23
C ARG A 13 23.18 12.61 -25.01
N THR A 14 22.40 12.85 -23.97
CA THR A 14 22.37 11.98 -22.79
C THR A 14 22.11 10.54 -23.23
N ASP A 15 22.97 9.61 -22.80
CA ASP A 15 22.82 8.19 -23.12
C ASP A 15 21.54 7.66 -22.46
N THR A 16 20.71 6.92 -23.19
CA THR A 16 19.52 6.25 -22.67
C THR A 16 19.84 5.40 -21.43
N LYS A 17 21.03 4.78 -21.37
CA LYS A 17 21.48 4.04 -20.19
C LYS A 17 21.65 4.94 -18.98
N GLN A 18 22.20 6.13 -19.17
CA GLN A 18 22.36 7.12 -18.10
C GLN A 18 20.99 7.56 -17.56
N ILE A 19 20.03 7.83 -18.44
CA ILE A 19 18.65 8.17 -18.04
C ILE A 19 18.03 7.04 -17.23
N LEU A 20 18.12 5.79 -17.69
CA LEU A 20 17.54 4.64 -17.00
C LEU A 20 18.16 4.42 -15.61
N VAL A 21 19.48 4.54 -15.47
CA VAL A 21 20.16 4.42 -14.19
C VAL A 21 19.74 5.55 -13.25
N THR A 22 19.69 6.79 -13.72
CA THR A 22 19.22 7.93 -12.92
C THR A 22 17.77 7.73 -12.47
N THR A 23 16.86 7.32 -13.37
CA THR A 23 15.46 7.02 -13.03
C THR A 23 15.35 5.92 -11.99
N ALA A 24 16.15 4.84 -12.12
CA ALA A 24 16.13 3.74 -11.16
C ALA A 24 16.54 4.17 -9.75
N ILE A 25 17.61 4.98 -9.64
CA ILE A 25 18.06 5.53 -8.36
C ILE A 25 16.97 6.41 -7.75
N ILE A 26 16.34 7.28 -8.55
CA ILE A 26 15.23 8.13 -8.10
C ILE A 26 14.08 7.27 -7.59
N LEU A 27 13.68 6.21 -8.30
CA LEU A 27 12.60 5.31 -7.87
C LEU A 27 12.91 4.63 -6.53
N ILE A 28 14.13 4.12 -6.36
CA ILE A 28 14.55 3.45 -5.12
C ILE A 28 14.51 4.42 -3.94
N LEU A 29 15.04 5.64 -4.11
CA LEU A 29 15.00 6.66 -3.05
C LEU A 29 13.57 7.12 -2.77
N SER A 30 12.75 7.21 -3.82
CA SER A 30 11.34 7.59 -3.75
C SER A 30 10.47 6.56 -3.04
N ALA A 31 10.89 5.29 -3.01
CA ALA A 31 10.18 4.20 -2.33
C ALA A 31 9.92 4.44 -0.85
N ILE A 32 10.68 5.32 -0.20
CA ILE A 32 10.49 5.68 1.20
C ILE A 32 9.42 6.78 1.33
N PHE A 33 9.49 7.81 0.48
CA PHE A 33 8.71 9.03 0.65
C PHE A 33 7.37 8.99 -0.11
N ILE A 34 7.36 8.55 -1.36
CA ILE A 34 6.18 8.55 -2.22
C ILE A 34 4.99 7.80 -1.61
N PRO A 35 5.13 6.56 -1.07
CA PRO A 35 3.97 5.87 -0.49
C PRO A 35 3.31 6.69 0.62
N ILE A 36 4.09 7.39 1.46
CA ILE A 36 3.57 8.19 2.57
C ILE A 36 2.74 9.38 2.05
N PHE A 37 3.24 10.07 1.02
CA PHE A 37 2.61 11.29 0.50
C PHE A 37 1.53 11.03 -0.54
N LEU A 38 1.55 9.89 -1.23
CA LEU A 38 0.67 9.63 -2.36
C LEU A 38 -0.44 8.63 -2.03
N LEU A 39 -0.16 7.58 -1.25
CA LEU A 39 -1.08 6.45 -1.10
C LEU A 39 -2.39 6.87 -0.43
N SER A 40 -2.29 7.43 0.78
CA SER A 40 -3.49 7.81 1.55
C SER A 40 -4.31 8.92 0.88
N PRO A 41 -3.72 10.02 0.37
CA PRO A 41 -4.50 11.05 -0.33
C PRO A 41 -5.17 10.52 -1.60
N PHE A 42 -4.49 9.65 -2.36
CA PHE A 42 -5.08 9.01 -3.52
C PHE A 42 -6.29 8.16 -3.08
N GLN A 43 -6.11 7.28 -2.10
CA GLN A 43 -7.19 6.43 -1.64
C GLN A 43 -8.38 7.22 -1.09
N ALA A 44 -8.10 8.30 -0.35
CA ALA A 44 -9.15 9.17 0.18
C ALA A 44 -9.93 9.90 -0.90
N GLN A 45 -9.29 10.22 -2.03
CA GLN A 45 -9.96 10.89 -3.15
C GLN A 45 -10.83 9.94 -3.99
N PHE A 46 -10.40 8.68 -4.15
CA PHE A 46 -11.06 7.75 -5.08
C PHE A 46 -11.96 6.72 -4.40
N TYR A 47 -11.66 6.31 -3.17
CA TYR A 47 -12.35 5.20 -2.51
C TYR A 47 -13.10 5.59 -1.24
N ARG A 48 -12.98 6.82 -0.72
CA ARG A 48 -13.66 7.20 0.52
C ARG A 48 -15.12 7.58 0.26
N PRO A 49 -16.10 6.80 0.76
CA PRO A 49 -17.49 7.20 0.70
C PRO A 49 -17.77 8.34 1.69
N GLU A 50 -18.81 9.13 1.39
CA GLU A 50 -19.33 10.14 2.32
C GLU A 50 -19.91 9.49 3.58
N GLY A 51 -19.70 10.11 4.74
CA GLY A 51 -20.20 9.60 6.01
C GLY A 51 -19.38 8.46 6.64
N THR A 52 -18.17 8.20 6.13
CA THR A 52 -17.21 7.27 6.75
C THR A 52 -16.70 7.77 8.10
N TRP A 53 -16.73 6.90 9.10
CA TRP A 53 -16.17 7.16 10.44
C TRP A 53 -14.68 6.88 10.47
N VAL A 54 -14.26 5.81 9.79
CA VAL A 54 -12.87 5.41 9.63
C VAL A 54 -12.62 5.26 8.15
N PHE A 55 -11.54 5.86 7.63
CA PHE A 55 -11.02 5.55 6.31
C PHE A 55 -9.51 5.65 6.37
N GLU A 56 -8.81 4.55 6.15
CA GLU A 56 -7.35 4.55 6.14
C GLU A 56 -6.77 3.41 5.29
N ALA A 57 -5.51 3.63 4.89
CA ALA A 57 -4.71 2.63 4.20
C ALA A 57 -4.08 1.69 5.24
N PRO A 58 -4.27 0.36 5.14
CA PRO A 58 -3.55 -0.60 5.95
C PRO A 58 -2.03 -0.41 5.84
N LYS A 59 -1.29 -0.65 6.93
CA LYS A 59 0.18 -0.53 6.94
C LYS A 59 0.83 -1.36 5.83
N ASP A 60 0.28 -2.54 5.59
CA ASP A 60 0.71 -3.45 4.54
C ASP A 60 0.63 -2.84 3.14
N ALA A 61 -0.36 -1.97 2.86
CA ALA A 61 -0.47 -1.27 1.58
C ALA A 61 0.75 -0.37 1.33
N TYR A 62 1.19 0.39 2.36
CA TYR A 62 2.40 1.22 2.26
C TYR A 62 3.66 0.37 2.06
N VAL A 63 3.78 -0.74 2.80
CA VAL A 63 4.92 -1.65 2.70
C VAL A 63 5.00 -2.27 1.31
N THR A 64 3.87 -2.79 0.79
CA THR A 64 3.80 -3.35 -0.57
C THR A 64 4.14 -2.30 -1.62
N PHE A 65 3.57 -1.10 -1.53
CA PHE A 65 3.90 0.01 -2.43
C PHE A 65 5.41 0.28 -2.44
N SER A 66 6.00 0.42 -1.25
CA SER A 66 7.43 0.74 -1.08
C SER A 66 8.32 -0.34 -1.69
N ILE A 67 8.06 -1.61 -1.36
CA ILE A 67 8.82 -2.75 -1.89
C ILE A 67 8.67 -2.84 -3.41
N ALA A 68 7.46 -2.67 -3.93
CA ALA A 68 7.19 -2.73 -5.35
C ALA A 68 7.89 -1.61 -6.11
N LEU A 69 7.83 -0.37 -5.61
CA LEU A 69 8.51 0.78 -6.24
C LEU A 69 10.04 0.64 -6.22
N ALA A 70 10.61 0.18 -5.11
CA ALA A 70 12.05 -0.11 -5.04
C ALA A 70 12.45 -1.24 -5.99
N SER A 71 11.64 -2.30 -6.06
CA SER A 71 11.86 -3.43 -6.97
C SER A 71 11.83 -3.00 -8.43
N MET A 72 10.93 -2.10 -8.82
CA MET A 72 10.93 -1.49 -10.17
C MET A 72 12.28 -0.86 -10.51
N GLY A 73 12.85 -0.06 -9.60
CA GLY A 73 14.18 0.54 -9.78
C GLY A 73 15.28 -0.52 -9.91
N ILE A 74 15.27 -1.54 -9.06
CA ILE A 74 16.21 -2.66 -9.12
C ILE A 74 16.13 -3.39 -10.47
N PHE A 75 14.92 -3.67 -10.98
CA PHE A 75 14.75 -4.33 -12.27
C PHE A 75 15.19 -3.46 -13.45
N ILE A 76 15.04 -2.13 -13.37
CA ILE A 76 15.63 -1.23 -14.37
C ILE A 76 17.15 -1.35 -14.37
N LEU A 77 17.82 -1.31 -13.20
CA LEU A 77 19.27 -1.46 -13.10
C LEU A 77 19.74 -2.81 -13.62
N ALA A 78 19.04 -3.89 -13.25
CA ALA A 78 19.30 -5.23 -13.75
C ALA A 78 19.17 -5.27 -15.28
N GLY A 79 18.15 -4.63 -15.85
CA GLY A 79 17.92 -4.55 -17.29
C GLY A 79 19.06 -3.85 -18.03
N VAL A 80 19.56 -2.73 -17.48
CA VAL A 80 20.72 -2.00 -18.04
C VAL A 80 21.98 -2.86 -17.97
N TRP A 81 22.23 -3.52 -16.84
CA TRP A 81 23.39 -4.37 -16.64
C TRP A 81 23.38 -5.60 -17.57
N LEU A 82 22.24 -6.29 -17.69
CA LEU A 82 22.06 -7.42 -18.59
C LEU A 82 22.15 -7.02 -20.07
N HIS A 83 21.78 -5.79 -20.43
CA HIS A 83 22.01 -5.29 -21.78
C HIS A 83 23.50 -5.03 -22.06
N SER A 84 24.27 -4.63 -21.04
CA SER A 84 25.71 -4.40 -21.18
C SER A 84 26.52 -5.69 -21.16
N ALA A 85 26.06 -6.69 -20.41
CA ALA A 85 26.65 -8.02 -20.39
C ALA A 85 26.08 -8.83 -21.56
N GLU A 86 26.71 -8.74 -22.74
CA GLU A 86 26.36 -9.51 -23.96
C GLU A 86 26.29 -11.04 -23.75
N LYS A 87 26.73 -11.51 -22.57
CA LYS A 87 26.72 -12.90 -22.11
C LYS A 87 25.32 -13.41 -21.72
N PHE A 88 24.35 -12.53 -21.45
CA PHE A 88 23.00 -12.93 -21.03
C PHE A 88 22.03 -13.01 -22.22
N GLY A 89 21.43 -14.18 -22.41
CA GLY A 89 20.50 -14.46 -23.51
C GLY A 89 19.19 -13.67 -23.45
N ARG A 90 18.41 -13.69 -24.56
CA ARG A 90 17.11 -13.00 -24.68
C ARG A 90 16.12 -13.30 -23.54
N ILE A 91 16.22 -14.51 -22.96
CA ILE A 91 15.38 -14.96 -21.84
C ILE A 91 15.59 -14.09 -20.59
N ALA A 92 16.83 -13.76 -20.24
CA ALA A 92 17.12 -12.92 -19.07
C ALA A 92 16.49 -11.51 -19.22
N LYS A 93 16.56 -10.93 -20.42
CA LYS A 93 15.93 -9.64 -20.73
C LYS A 93 14.40 -9.71 -20.59
N PHE A 94 13.79 -10.80 -21.06
CA PHE A 94 12.35 -11.03 -20.92
C PHE A 94 11.93 -11.16 -19.45
N ILE A 95 12.67 -11.94 -18.65
CA ILE A 95 12.41 -12.12 -17.21
C ILE A 95 12.48 -10.77 -16.50
N THR A 96 13.53 -9.98 -16.72
CA THR A 96 13.65 -8.66 -16.08
C THR A 96 12.52 -7.71 -16.46
N GLY A 97 12.08 -7.72 -17.73
CA GLY A 97 10.91 -6.98 -18.17
C GLY A 97 9.63 -7.45 -17.47
N ALA A 98 9.41 -8.77 -17.38
CA ALA A 98 8.26 -9.34 -16.69
C ALA A 98 8.25 -8.97 -15.20
N CYS A 99 9.40 -9.02 -14.52
CA CYS A 99 9.53 -8.60 -13.12
C CYS A 99 9.26 -7.11 -12.91
N PHE A 100 9.65 -6.26 -13.85
CA PHE A 100 9.28 -4.84 -13.83
C PHE A 100 7.76 -4.65 -13.93
N PHE A 101 7.10 -5.32 -14.89
CA PHE A 101 5.64 -5.25 -15.01
C PHE A 101 4.91 -5.81 -13.80
N PHE A 102 5.42 -6.90 -13.21
CA PHE A 102 4.88 -7.44 -11.97
C PHE A 102 4.99 -6.44 -10.81
N SER A 103 6.13 -5.75 -10.70
CA SER A 103 6.32 -4.72 -9.68
C SER A 103 5.37 -3.54 -9.91
N LEU A 104 5.16 -3.13 -11.16
CA LEU A 104 4.18 -2.10 -11.50
C LEU A 104 2.75 -2.53 -11.12
N ALA A 105 2.37 -3.78 -11.39
CA ALA A 105 1.07 -4.32 -10.97
C ALA A 105 0.92 -4.33 -9.45
N ALA A 106 1.97 -4.67 -8.70
CA ALA A 106 1.95 -4.62 -7.24
C ALA A 106 1.80 -3.19 -6.69
N VAL A 107 2.38 -2.18 -7.34
CA VAL A 107 2.12 -0.76 -7.01
C VAL A 107 0.64 -0.43 -7.23
N ILE A 108 0.04 -0.84 -8.35
CA ILE A 108 -1.38 -0.59 -8.62
C ILE A 108 -2.26 -1.27 -7.57
N LEU A 109 -2.02 -2.56 -7.25
CA LEU A 109 -2.77 -3.29 -6.23
C LEU A 109 -2.66 -2.68 -4.83
N SER A 110 -1.55 -2.01 -4.51
CA SER A 110 -1.44 -1.33 -3.23
C SER A 110 -2.40 -0.14 -3.08
N PHE A 111 -2.77 0.53 -4.19
CA PHE A 111 -3.82 1.55 -4.15
C PHE A 111 -5.20 0.97 -3.89
N ASP A 112 -5.47 -0.24 -4.40
CA ASP A 112 -6.73 -0.95 -4.16
C ASP A 112 -6.79 -1.57 -2.75
N TYR A 113 -5.72 -1.54 -1.95
CA TYR A 113 -5.71 -2.06 -0.59
C TYR A 113 -6.07 -0.97 0.43
N TYR A 114 -7.34 -0.90 0.81
CA TYR A 114 -7.87 0.07 1.77
C TYR A 114 -8.94 -0.57 2.67
N HIS A 115 -9.29 0.10 3.76
CA HIS A 115 -10.42 -0.28 4.60
C HIS A 115 -11.17 0.95 5.14
N TYR A 116 -12.43 0.75 5.50
CA TYR A 116 -13.25 1.78 6.12
C TYR A 116 -14.41 1.20 6.93
N ILE A 117 -14.92 2.03 7.84
CA ILE A 117 -16.11 1.74 8.65
C ILE A 117 -17.07 2.90 8.47
N ASP A 118 -18.32 2.58 8.19
CA ASP A 118 -19.40 3.54 8.01
C ASP A 118 -20.67 3.09 8.74
N LYS A 119 -21.77 3.82 8.53
CA LYS A 119 -23.07 3.49 9.11
C LYS A 119 -23.65 2.14 8.65
N ASN A 120 -23.23 1.62 7.51
CA ASN A 120 -23.78 0.39 6.94
C ASN A 120 -23.02 -0.83 7.47
N GLY A 121 -21.71 -0.67 7.70
CA GLY A 121 -20.92 -1.72 8.33
C GLY A 121 -19.42 -1.56 8.10
N VAL A 122 -18.78 -2.71 7.92
CA VAL A 122 -17.33 -2.85 7.80
C VAL A 122 -16.98 -3.19 6.36
N HIS A 123 -16.06 -2.42 5.79
CA HIS A 123 -15.67 -2.53 4.39
C HIS A 123 -14.16 -2.63 4.27
N PHE A 124 -13.69 -3.58 3.47
CA PHE A 124 -12.27 -3.73 3.24
C PHE A 124 -12.01 -4.39 1.91
N ASN A 125 -10.96 -3.91 1.24
CA ASN A 125 -10.36 -4.64 0.15
C ASN A 125 -9.00 -5.20 0.61
N THR A 126 -8.59 -6.34 0.09
CA THR A 126 -7.29 -6.95 0.42
C THR A 126 -6.38 -6.92 -0.79
N LEU A 127 -5.07 -6.97 -0.58
CA LEU A 127 -4.06 -6.82 -1.64
C LEU A 127 -4.27 -7.75 -2.85
N PHE A 128 -4.84 -8.94 -2.63
CA PHE A 128 -5.07 -9.95 -3.68
C PHE A 128 -6.55 -10.10 -4.06
N SER A 129 -7.41 -9.21 -3.59
CA SER A 129 -8.82 -9.18 -3.98
C SER A 129 -9.08 -8.02 -4.94
N LEU A 130 -9.77 -8.31 -6.04
CA LEU A 130 -10.25 -7.30 -6.98
C LEU A 130 -11.63 -6.74 -6.59
N LYS A 131 -12.23 -7.32 -5.53
CA LYS A 131 -13.55 -6.94 -5.05
C LYS A 131 -13.44 -6.54 -3.59
N GLU A 132 -13.95 -5.36 -3.29
CA GLU A 132 -14.24 -4.93 -1.93
C GLU A 132 -15.18 -5.95 -1.28
N LYS A 133 -14.84 -6.33 -0.05
CA LYS A 133 -15.74 -7.06 0.83
C LYS A 133 -16.46 -6.06 1.71
N HIS A 134 -17.76 -6.27 1.80
CA HIS A 134 -18.65 -5.52 2.65
C HIS A 134 -19.39 -6.49 3.57
N TYR A 135 -19.45 -6.15 4.85
CA TYR A 135 -20.24 -6.84 5.84
C TYR A 135 -21.09 -5.83 6.58
N ASP A 136 -22.41 -6.01 6.51
CA ASP A 136 -23.35 -5.20 7.27
C ASP A 136 -23.22 -5.49 8.78
N TRP A 137 -23.64 -4.56 9.64
CA TRP A 137 -23.64 -4.77 11.10
C TRP A 137 -24.30 -6.09 11.55
N PRO A 138 -25.47 -6.50 11.02
CA PRO A 138 -26.09 -7.79 11.38
C PRO A 138 -25.27 -9.00 10.95
N GLU A 139 -24.31 -8.87 10.04
CA GLU A 139 -23.45 -9.97 9.58
C GLU A 139 -22.25 -10.20 10.50
N ILE A 140 -22.01 -9.29 11.44
CA ILE A 140 -20.98 -9.43 12.45
C ILE A 140 -21.48 -10.39 13.53
N LYS A 141 -20.73 -11.46 13.74
CA LYS A 141 -21.03 -12.47 14.78
C LYS A 141 -20.44 -12.05 16.13
N GLN A 142 -19.24 -11.46 16.11
CA GLN A 142 -18.51 -11.11 17.32
C GLN A 142 -17.51 -9.99 17.02
N ALA A 143 -17.33 -9.08 17.97
CA ALA A 143 -16.26 -8.10 17.96
C ALA A 143 -15.33 -8.33 19.17
N ARG A 144 -14.03 -8.30 18.95
CA ARG A 144 -13.02 -8.46 20.00
C ARG A 144 -12.04 -7.32 19.98
N GLN A 145 -11.70 -6.80 21.15
CA GLN A 145 -10.63 -5.83 21.31
C GLN A 145 -9.48 -6.48 22.08
N THR A 146 -8.30 -6.55 21.48
CA THR A 146 -7.09 -7.01 22.16
C THR A 146 -6.39 -5.84 22.85
N VAL A 147 -5.78 -6.11 24.00
CA VAL A 147 -4.94 -5.18 24.74
C VAL A 147 -3.56 -5.81 24.88
N ILE A 148 -2.54 -5.09 24.45
CA ILE A 148 -1.14 -5.52 24.47
C ILE A 148 -0.47 -4.90 25.69
N ASN A 149 0.00 -5.74 26.63
CA ASN A 149 0.85 -5.31 27.73
C ASN A 149 2.33 -5.43 27.35
N LYS A 150 3.01 -4.30 27.13
CA LYS A 150 4.47 -4.27 26.93
C LYS A 150 5.13 -3.57 28.09
N MET A 151 5.92 -4.32 28.86
CA MET A 151 6.72 -3.80 29.97
C MET A 151 5.89 -3.02 31.02
N GLY A 152 4.68 -3.48 31.32
CA GLY A 152 3.77 -2.85 32.28
C GLY A 152 2.98 -1.66 31.73
N VAL A 153 3.16 -1.31 30.46
CA VAL A 153 2.35 -0.32 29.75
C VAL A 153 1.29 -1.03 28.93
N MET A 154 0.03 -0.84 29.31
CA MET A 154 -1.13 -1.29 28.54
C MET A 154 -1.28 -0.43 27.30
N SER A 155 -1.27 -1.06 26.14
CA SER A 155 -1.50 -0.43 24.84
C SER A 155 -2.66 -1.12 24.12
N ASP A 156 -3.47 -0.35 23.41
CA ASP A 156 -4.51 -0.93 22.57
C ASP A 156 -3.86 -1.77 21.46
N GLY A 157 -4.33 -3.00 21.26
CA GLY A 157 -3.88 -3.89 20.19
C GLY A 157 -4.69 -3.68 18.92
N GLU A 158 -5.68 -4.53 18.73
CA GLU A 158 -6.49 -4.59 17.52
C GLU A 158 -7.97 -4.72 17.85
N LEU A 159 -8.82 -4.19 16.96
CA LEU A 159 -10.26 -4.44 16.93
C LEU A 159 -10.51 -5.49 15.84
N ILE A 160 -10.89 -6.69 16.26
CA ILE A 160 -11.08 -7.86 15.40
C ILE A 160 -12.57 -8.11 15.26
N PHE A 161 -13.06 -8.12 14.02
CA PHE A 161 -14.41 -8.54 13.68
C PHE A 161 -14.40 -9.98 13.18
N THR A 162 -15.29 -10.79 13.72
CA THR A 162 -15.61 -12.13 13.22
C THR A 162 -16.99 -12.10 12.59
N PHE A 163 -17.07 -12.44 11.32
CA PHE A 163 -18.32 -12.40 10.55
C PHE A 163 -19.04 -13.76 10.61
N LYS A 164 -20.34 -13.78 10.26
CA LYS A 164 -21.18 -14.98 10.27
C LYS A 164 -20.69 -16.08 9.32
N ASP A 165 -19.99 -15.70 8.24
CA ASP A 165 -19.35 -16.63 7.30
C ASP A 165 -18.06 -17.28 7.84
N GLY A 166 -17.63 -16.90 9.04
CA GLY A 166 -16.41 -17.39 9.69
C GLY A 166 -15.14 -16.63 9.28
N SER A 167 -15.24 -15.66 8.38
CA SER A 167 -14.11 -14.78 8.07
C SER A 167 -13.84 -13.81 9.21
N THR A 168 -12.61 -13.30 9.27
CA THR A 168 -12.19 -12.34 10.29
C THR A 168 -11.43 -11.19 9.64
N TYR A 169 -11.53 -10.01 10.24
CA TYR A 169 -10.76 -8.85 9.84
C TYR A 169 -10.33 -8.03 11.06
N ALA A 170 -9.05 -7.66 11.10
CA ALA A 170 -8.44 -6.96 12.21
C ALA A 170 -8.09 -5.51 11.82
N TYR A 171 -8.53 -4.57 12.63
CA TYR A 171 -8.16 -3.16 12.54
C TYR A 171 -7.13 -2.84 13.64
N PRO A 172 -5.95 -2.30 13.30
CA PRO A 172 -5.01 -1.83 14.31
C PRO A 172 -5.62 -0.65 15.07
N LEU A 173 -5.65 -0.71 16.41
CA LEU A 173 -6.21 0.37 17.20
C LEU A 173 -5.32 1.60 17.13
N ASN A 174 -5.80 2.60 16.40
CA ASN A 174 -5.16 3.90 16.23
C ASN A 174 -6.16 5.02 16.53
N THR A 175 -5.75 6.27 16.32
CA THR A 175 -6.59 7.45 16.59
C THR A 175 -7.90 7.45 15.80
N ASN A 176 -7.90 6.97 14.55
CA ASN A 176 -9.11 6.93 13.72
C ASN A 176 -10.13 5.93 14.28
N ILE A 177 -9.68 4.71 14.59
CA ILE A 177 -10.53 3.68 15.23
C ILE A 177 -11.02 4.15 16.60
N ARG A 178 -10.16 4.79 17.39
CA ARG A 178 -10.54 5.34 18.71
C ARG A 178 -11.61 6.42 18.61
N ASN A 179 -11.55 7.28 17.60
CA ASN A 179 -12.55 8.31 17.36
C ASN A 179 -13.89 7.71 16.90
N ALA A 180 -13.85 6.68 16.06
CA ALA A 180 -15.05 5.98 15.58
C ALA A 180 -15.65 5.02 16.61
N ARG A 181 -14.93 4.72 17.70
CA ARG A 181 -15.28 3.72 18.71
C ARG A 181 -16.71 3.83 19.21
N ILE A 182 -17.17 5.06 19.52
CA ILE A 182 -18.52 5.28 20.06
C ILE A 182 -19.58 4.86 19.05
N ALA A 183 -19.41 5.27 17.78
CA ALA A 183 -20.33 4.94 16.71
C ALA A 183 -20.32 3.43 16.40
N THR A 184 -19.13 2.84 16.29
CA THR A 184 -18.99 1.37 16.10
C THR A 184 -19.64 0.59 17.23
N TYR A 185 -19.47 1.00 18.48
CA TYR A 185 -20.01 0.26 19.63
C TYR A 185 -21.52 0.38 19.72
N TYR A 186 -22.06 1.55 19.41
CA TYR A 186 -23.49 1.77 19.34
C TYR A 186 -24.14 0.81 18.33
N GLU A 187 -23.58 0.70 17.13
CA GLU A 187 -24.11 -0.22 16.11
C GLU A 187 -23.99 -1.69 16.52
N LEU A 188 -22.87 -2.08 17.16
CA LEU A 188 -22.71 -3.44 17.66
C LEU A 188 -23.76 -3.76 18.74
N GLU A 189 -24.01 -2.84 19.67
CA GLU A 189 -25.00 -3.00 20.74
C GLU A 189 -26.43 -3.05 20.19
N GLU A 190 -26.78 -2.17 19.24
CA GLU A 190 -28.08 -2.14 18.58
C GLU A 190 -28.40 -3.47 17.88
N HIS A 191 -27.37 -4.13 17.33
CA HIS A 191 -27.50 -5.42 16.65
C HIS A 191 -27.22 -6.63 17.55
N GLY A 192 -27.06 -6.43 18.87
CA GLY A 192 -26.88 -7.50 19.85
C GLY A 192 -25.53 -8.23 19.77
N VAL A 193 -24.51 -7.58 19.20
CA VAL A 193 -23.14 -8.11 19.10
C VAL A 193 -22.34 -7.70 20.33
N GLU A 194 -21.96 -8.67 21.15
CA GLU A 194 -21.14 -8.42 22.33
C GLU A 194 -19.68 -8.11 21.94
N LEU A 195 -19.16 -6.99 22.48
CA LEU A 195 -17.74 -6.65 22.39
C LEU A 195 -16.97 -7.30 23.54
N ILE A 196 -16.12 -8.27 23.23
CA ILE A 196 -15.26 -8.91 24.22
C ILE A 196 -13.92 -8.20 24.27
N ARG A 197 -13.48 -7.79 25.47
CA ARG A 197 -12.14 -7.26 25.69
C ARG A 197 -11.24 -8.38 26.20
N GLU A 198 -10.24 -8.72 25.41
CA GLU A 198 -9.24 -9.73 25.75
C GLU A 198 -7.92 -9.02 26.11
N THR A 199 -7.42 -9.29 27.31
CA THR A 199 -6.08 -8.90 27.74
C THR A 199 -5.13 -10.07 27.53
N GLU A 200 -4.08 -9.85 26.74
CA GLU A 200 -2.92 -10.75 26.68
C GLU A 200 -1.96 -10.53 27.86
#